data_AF-A0A6N3DL61-F1
#
_entry.id   AF-A0A6N3DL61-F1
#
_cell.length_a   1.000
_cell.length_b   1.000
_cell.length_c   1.000
_cell.angle_alpha   90.00
_cell.angle_beta   90.00
_cell.angle_gamma   90.00
#
_symmetry.space_group_name_H-M   'P 1'
#
loop_
_entity.id
_entity.type
_entity.pdbx_description
1 polymer ?
#
loop_
_entity_poly.entity_id
_entity_poly.type
_entity_poly.pdbx_seq_one_letter_code
_entity_poly.pdbx_strand_id
1 'polypeptide(L)'
;MDKKELLKNTILSLDSDSFFELKTYFFREFFGFNFLDDSEVTQVIFAEKLYDYFEKVELRNNKDFPTLLQKYMQFLDDKVSKYIEKSPRKKNTDTEDIPRARKYYNKIIEFKKQNDINYSRLRDYSRIMFCLYAEIINQNDTITNFDYSISSLTSSKLLQSMKKSKTPKNTKNIFEKKNVLFGQNKEFSFEMCSRVIAIIVLFEIINRNIDGE
;
A
#
# COMPACT_ATOMS: atom_id res chain seq x y z
N MET A 1 16.95 3.00 1.02
CA MET A 1 16.51 1.73 1.66
C MET A 1 16.61 0.55 0.69
N ASP A 2 17.03 -0.63 1.18
CA ASP A 2 17.09 -1.88 0.41
C ASP A 2 15.99 -2.91 0.78
N LYS A 3 16.00 -4.08 0.12
CA LYS A 3 15.06 -5.19 0.37
C LYS A 3 15.11 -5.70 1.82
N LYS A 4 16.32 -5.81 2.38
CA LYS A 4 16.54 -6.37 3.73
C LYS A 4 15.97 -5.42 4.78
N GLU A 5 16.25 -4.13 4.62
CA GLU A 5 15.72 -3.09 5.48
C GLU A 5 14.19 -3.03 5.41
N LEU A 6 13.57 -3.15 4.23
CA LEU A 6 12.10 -3.23 4.12
C LEU A 6 11.54 -4.42 4.91
N LEU A 7 12.08 -5.62 4.69
CA LEU A 7 11.58 -6.85 5.31
C LEU A 7 11.81 -6.87 6.83
N LYS A 8 12.95 -6.31 7.29
CA LYS A 8 13.24 -6.15 8.71
C LYS A 8 12.22 -5.26 9.41
N ASN A 9 11.83 -4.15 8.78
CA ASN A 9 10.89 -3.20 9.35
C ASN A 9 9.43 -3.51 9.05
N THR A 10 9.13 -4.60 8.33
CA THR A 10 7.77 -5.06 8.04
C THR A 10 7.56 -6.45 8.62
N ILE A 11 7.96 -7.49 7.88
CA ILE A 11 7.69 -8.89 8.21
C ILE A 11 8.31 -9.32 9.53
N LEU A 12 9.60 -9.01 9.74
CA LEU A 12 10.33 -9.47 10.93
C LEU A 12 10.00 -8.66 12.19
N SER A 13 9.22 -7.58 12.06
CA SER A 13 8.75 -6.76 13.18
C SER A 13 7.29 -7.01 13.54
N LEU A 14 6.58 -7.91 12.82
CA LEU A 14 5.21 -8.24 13.16
C LEU A 14 5.15 -9.08 14.45
N ASP A 15 4.09 -8.89 15.23
CA ASP A 15 3.70 -9.82 16.27
C ASP A 15 3.20 -11.14 15.65
N SER A 16 3.02 -12.16 16.49
CA SER A 16 2.66 -13.51 16.02
C SER A 16 1.28 -13.57 15.37
N ASP A 17 0.31 -12.83 15.88
CA ASP A 17 -1.07 -12.83 15.40
C ASP A 17 -1.17 -12.08 14.06
N SER A 18 -0.57 -10.89 14.00
CA SER A 18 -0.49 -10.08 12.78
C SER A 18 0.28 -10.81 11.67
N PHE A 19 1.37 -11.50 12.01
CA PHE A 19 2.08 -12.34 11.04
C PHE A 19 1.23 -13.50 10.55
N PHE A 20 0.52 -14.19 11.45
CA PHE A 20 -0.36 -15.28 11.08
C PHE A 20 -1.43 -14.82 10.08
N GLU A 21 -2.09 -13.68 10.35
CA GLU A 21 -3.08 -13.10 9.44
C GLU A 21 -2.48 -12.72 8.08
N LEU A 22 -1.33 -12.05 8.07
CA LEU A 22 -0.61 -11.69 6.85
C LEU A 22 -0.27 -12.94 6.02
N LYS A 23 0.31 -13.96 6.67
CA LYS A 23 0.71 -15.21 6.03
C LYS A 23 -0.48 -15.90 5.38
N THR A 24 -1.59 -16.06 6.12
CA THR A 24 -2.83 -16.65 5.60
C THR A 24 -3.38 -15.87 4.41
N TYR A 25 -3.34 -14.54 4.46
CA TYR A 25 -3.76 -13.70 3.33
C TYR A 25 -2.86 -13.92 2.10
N PHE A 26 -1.54 -13.98 2.27
CA PHE A 26 -0.59 -14.16 1.18
C PHE A 26 -0.71 -15.51 0.47
N PHE A 27 -0.86 -16.60 1.23
CA PHE A 27 -1.00 -17.94 0.67
C PHE A 27 -2.26 -18.09 -0.17
N ARG A 28 -3.34 -17.41 0.22
CA ARG A 28 -4.59 -17.39 -0.55
C ARG A 28 -4.49 -16.60 -1.85
N GLU A 29 -3.72 -15.52 -1.88
CA GLU A 29 -3.83 -14.48 -2.92
C GLU A 29 -2.60 -14.38 -3.86
N PHE A 30 -1.43 -14.89 -3.45
CA PHE A 30 -0.15 -14.65 -4.13
C PHE A 30 0.58 -15.94 -4.48
N PHE A 31 1.10 -16.65 -3.47
CA PHE A 31 1.95 -17.83 -3.65
C PHE A 31 1.98 -18.64 -2.35
N GLY A 32 1.91 -19.97 -2.47
CA GLY A 32 2.16 -20.91 -1.39
C GLY A 32 3.58 -21.48 -1.45
N PHE A 33 3.95 -22.29 -0.46
CA PHE A 33 5.17 -23.09 -0.51
C PHE A 33 4.86 -24.45 -1.14
N ASN A 34 5.59 -24.81 -2.19
CA ASN A 34 5.36 -26.10 -2.88
C ASN A 34 5.98 -27.30 -2.12
N PHE A 35 6.80 -27.04 -1.10
CA PHE A 35 7.67 -28.03 -0.45
C PHE A 35 7.66 -27.93 1.08
N LEU A 36 6.87 -27.03 1.65
CA LEU A 36 6.69 -26.86 3.10
C LEU A 36 5.20 -26.76 3.39
N ASP A 37 4.78 -27.33 4.51
CA ASP A 37 3.43 -27.12 5.00
C ASP A 37 3.28 -25.67 5.52
N ASP A 38 2.12 -25.08 5.32
CA ASP A 38 1.84 -23.68 5.70
C ASP A 38 2.10 -23.43 7.21
N SER A 39 1.96 -24.44 8.05
CA SER A 39 2.24 -24.41 9.49
C SER A 39 3.73 -24.28 9.81
N GLU A 40 4.61 -24.78 8.95
CA GLU A 40 6.07 -24.77 9.14
C GLU A 40 6.71 -23.44 8.74
N VAL A 41 5.96 -22.60 8.02
CA VAL A 41 6.45 -21.30 7.54
C VAL A 41 6.52 -20.29 8.68
N THR A 42 7.75 -20.02 9.14
CA THR A 42 8.11 -18.98 10.10
C THR A 42 8.23 -17.60 9.45
N GLN A 43 8.31 -16.54 10.27
CA GLN A 43 8.56 -15.17 9.78
C GLN A 43 9.85 -15.06 8.95
N VAL A 44 10.91 -15.76 9.37
CA VAL A 44 12.20 -15.76 8.67
C VAL A 44 12.06 -16.42 7.30
N ILE A 45 11.46 -17.61 7.22
CA ILE A 45 11.24 -18.32 5.96
C ILE A 45 10.36 -17.49 5.01
N PHE A 46 9.33 -16.83 5.55
CA PHE A 46 8.47 -15.95 4.77
C PHE A 46 9.21 -14.72 4.25
N ALA A 47 10.06 -14.09 5.07
CA ALA A 47 10.89 -12.96 4.66
C ALA A 47 11.90 -13.36 3.56
N GLU A 48 12.55 -14.52 3.68
CA GLU A 48 13.42 -15.06 2.63
C GLU A 48 12.67 -15.26 1.31
N LYS A 49 11.45 -15.82 1.37
CA LYS A 49 10.61 -16.00 0.19
C LYS A 49 10.27 -14.68 -0.50
N LEU A 50 9.97 -13.63 0.28
CA LEU A 50 9.72 -12.30 -0.26
C LEU A 50 10.99 -11.64 -0.81
N TYR A 51 12.13 -11.88 -0.17
CA TYR A 51 13.42 -11.41 -0.66
C TYR A 51 13.72 -11.98 -2.05
N ASP A 52 13.59 -13.30 -2.23
CA ASP A 52 13.71 -13.99 -3.52
C ASP A 52 12.70 -13.47 -4.56
N TYR A 53 11.47 -13.18 -4.12
CA TYR A 53 10.45 -12.61 -4.98
C TYR A 53 10.90 -11.25 -5.53
N PHE A 54 11.41 -10.36 -4.68
CA PHE A 54 11.89 -9.05 -5.12
C PHE A 54 13.09 -9.17 -6.08
N GLU A 55 14.04 -10.08 -5.82
CA GLU A 55 15.15 -10.33 -6.75
C GLU A 55 14.65 -10.80 -8.12
N LYS A 56 13.64 -11.69 -8.15
CA LYS A 56 13.01 -12.11 -9.41
C LYS A 56 12.33 -10.96 -10.13
N VAL A 57 11.66 -10.05 -9.42
CA VAL A 57 11.07 -8.84 -10.02
C VAL A 57 12.15 -7.94 -10.59
N GLU A 58 13.24 -7.70 -9.87
CA GLU A 58 14.37 -6.88 -10.35
C GLU A 58 14.97 -7.47 -11.64
N LEU A 59 15.28 -8.77 -11.64
CA LEU A 59 15.83 -9.48 -12.80
C LEU A 59 14.89 -9.46 -14.00
N ARG A 60 13.59 -9.74 -13.81
CA ARG A 60 12.60 -9.80 -14.90
C ARG A 60 12.32 -8.45 -15.53
N ASN A 61 12.46 -7.38 -14.76
CA ASN A 61 12.14 -6.03 -15.21
C ASN A 61 13.38 -5.17 -15.50
N ASN A 62 14.59 -5.70 -15.26
CA ASN A 62 15.86 -4.98 -15.37
C ASN A 62 15.84 -3.64 -14.63
N LYS A 63 15.40 -3.66 -13.36
CA LYS A 63 15.31 -2.51 -12.47
C LYS A 63 15.78 -2.88 -11.07
N ASP A 64 16.32 -1.91 -10.37
CA ASP A 64 16.73 -2.06 -8.97
C ASP A 64 15.54 -1.86 -8.01
N PHE A 65 15.73 -2.32 -6.77
CA PHE A 65 14.72 -2.25 -5.73
C PHE A 65 14.23 -0.82 -5.41
N PRO A 66 15.11 0.21 -5.33
CA PRO A 66 14.65 1.59 -5.18
C PRO A 66 13.68 2.03 -6.27
N THR A 67 13.88 1.61 -7.53
CA THR A 67 12.90 1.86 -8.60
C THR A 67 11.56 1.16 -8.32
N LEU A 68 11.57 -0.05 -7.75
CA LEU A 68 10.34 -0.75 -7.36
C LEU A 68 9.57 0.02 -6.28
N LEU A 69 10.27 0.57 -5.28
CA LEU A 69 9.67 1.43 -4.24
C LEU A 69 9.07 2.70 -4.84
N GLN A 70 9.77 3.36 -5.76
CA GLN A 70 9.25 4.54 -6.45
C GLN A 70 7.97 4.23 -7.24
N LYS A 71 7.91 3.07 -7.90
CA LYS A 71 6.71 2.61 -8.59
C LYS A 71 5.56 2.29 -7.64
N TYR A 72 5.86 1.72 -6.47
CA TYR A 72 4.87 1.53 -5.42
C TYR A 72 4.26 2.87 -4.96
N MET A 73 5.10 3.87 -4.68
CA MET A 73 4.63 5.20 -4.29
C MET A 73 3.80 5.83 -5.41
N GLN A 74 4.30 5.82 -6.65
CA GLN A 74 3.55 6.35 -7.80
C GLN A 74 2.18 5.67 -7.94
N PHE A 75 2.10 4.37 -7.70
CA PHE A 75 0.86 3.63 -7.80
C PHE A 75 -0.21 4.08 -6.81
N LEU A 76 0.17 4.35 -5.56
CA LEU A 76 -0.75 4.91 -4.57
C LEU A 76 -1.17 6.33 -4.94
N ASP A 77 -0.23 7.13 -5.41
CA ASP A 77 -0.48 8.50 -5.86
C ASP A 77 -1.49 8.56 -7.01
N ASP A 78 -1.35 7.70 -8.02
CA ASP A 78 -2.28 7.63 -9.17
C ASP A 78 -3.73 7.32 -8.74
N LYS A 79 -3.90 6.60 -7.62
CA LYS A 79 -5.21 6.23 -7.09
C LYS A 79 -5.84 7.34 -6.25
N VAL A 80 -5.02 8.12 -5.56
CA VAL A 80 -5.47 9.12 -4.58
C VAL A 80 -5.54 10.53 -5.17
N SER A 81 -4.52 10.96 -5.91
CA SER A 81 -4.29 12.36 -6.33
C SER A 81 -5.49 13.06 -6.96
N LYS A 82 -6.22 12.36 -7.84
CA LYS A 82 -7.39 12.87 -8.57
C LYS A 82 -8.60 13.18 -7.69
N TYR A 83 -8.67 12.62 -6.47
CA TYR A 83 -9.77 12.83 -5.54
C TYR A 83 -9.45 13.87 -4.48
N ILE A 84 -8.23 14.40 -4.41
CA ILE A 84 -7.91 15.42 -3.40
C ILE A 84 -8.43 16.77 -3.87
N GLU A 85 -9.17 17.49 -3.01
CA GLU A 85 -9.65 18.85 -3.30
C GLU A 85 -8.49 19.77 -3.66
N LYS A 86 -8.63 20.58 -4.71
CA LYS A 86 -7.53 21.44 -5.15
C LYS A 86 -7.35 22.60 -4.18
N SER A 87 -6.14 23.14 -4.09
CA SER A 87 -5.94 24.38 -3.34
C SER A 87 -6.84 25.48 -3.94
N PRO A 88 -7.50 26.28 -3.09
CA PRO A 88 -8.29 27.42 -3.55
C PRO A 88 -7.43 28.34 -4.43
N ARG A 89 -8.00 28.85 -5.53
CA ARG A 89 -7.30 29.83 -6.37
C ARG A 89 -7.32 31.15 -5.63
N LYS A 90 -6.15 31.64 -5.17
CA LYS A 90 -5.95 32.95 -4.52
C LYS A 90 -6.95 33.99 -5.03
N LYS A 91 -8.05 34.20 -4.30
CA LYS A 91 -8.85 35.41 -4.40
C LYS A 91 -8.40 36.35 -3.29
N ASN A 92 -8.39 37.65 -3.59
CA ASN A 92 -7.82 38.73 -2.78
C ASN A 92 -8.61 39.00 -1.49
N THR A 93 -8.84 38.00 -0.66
CA THR A 93 -9.44 38.12 0.68
C THR A 93 -8.87 37.03 1.59
N ASP A 94 -8.66 37.39 2.85
CA ASP A 94 -7.89 36.68 3.87
C ASP A 94 -8.06 35.14 3.86
N THR A 95 -6.91 34.45 3.75
CA THR A 95 -6.68 33.03 4.06
C THR A 95 -7.86 32.08 3.81
N GLU A 96 -8.11 31.71 2.55
CA GLU A 96 -8.89 30.48 2.28
C GLU A 96 -8.13 29.29 2.89
N ASP A 97 -8.74 28.64 3.90
CA ASP A 97 -8.15 27.53 4.62
C ASP A 97 -7.92 26.34 3.67
N ILE A 98 -6.67 25.88 3.56
CA ILE A 98 -6.32 24.78 2.67
C ILE A 98 -6.94 23.51 3.24
N PRO A 99 -7.76 22.75 2.46
CA PRO A 99 -8.39 21.54 2.95
C PRO A 99 -7.39 20.59 3.62
N ARG A 100 -7.78 19.98 4.73
CA ARG A 100 -6.90 19.10 5.52
C ARG A 100 -6.28 18.01 4.64
N ALA A 101 -7.08 17.36 3.78
CA ALA A 101 -6.60 16.34 2.86
C ALA A 101 -5.48 16.87 1.94
N ARG A 102 -5.64 18.07 1.39
CA ARG A 102 -4.64 18.73 0.55
C ARG A 102 -3.36 19.05 1.34
N LYS A 103 -3.48 19.53 2.58
CA LYS A 103 -2.32 19.85 3.44
C LYS A 103 -1.45 18.63 3.70
N TYR A 104 -2.06 17.48 4.04
CA TYR A 104 -1.31 16.24 4.29
C TYR A 104 -0.74 15.65 3.00
N TYR A 105 -1.54 15.59 1.93
CA TYR A 105 -1.10 15.11 0.62
C TYR A 105 0.11 15.90 0.09
N ASN A 106 0.09 17.23 0.17
CA ASN A 106 1.22 18.06 -0.28
C ASN A 106 2.50 17.81 0.51
N LYS A 107 2.42 17.42 1.79
CA LYS A 107 3.60 17.08 2.58
C LYS A 107 4.20 15.74 2.14
N ILE A 108 3.36 14.71 2.01
CA ILE A 108 3.85 13.36 1.71
C ILE A 108 4.33 13.20 0.27
N ILE A 109 3.79 13.96 -0.70
CA ILE A 109 4.18 13.83 -2.11
C ILE A 109 5.65 14.23 -2.36
N GLU A 110 6.22 15.08 -1.49
CA GLU A 110 7.63 15.44 -1.54
C GLU A 110 8.54 14.25 -1.24
N PHE A 111 8.08 13.24 -0.50
CA PHE A 111 8.88 12.04 -0.23
C PHE A 111 9.11 11.21 -1.50
N LYS A 112 8.16 11.23 -2.45
CA LYS A 112 8.30 10.54 -3.74
C LYS A 112 9.42 11.14 -4.60
N LYS A 113 9.72 12.43 -4.43
CA LYS A 113 10.77 13.12 -5.22
C LYS A 113 12.19 12.79 -4.74
N GLN A 114 12.33 12.08 -3.63
CA GLN A 114 13.62 11.76 -3.03
C GLN A 114 14.10 10.40 -3.53
N ASN A 115 15.35 10.34 -4.00
CA ASN A 115 15.94 9.10 -4.52
C ASN A 115 16.28 8.09 -3.42
N ASP A 116 16.54 8.55 -2.18
CA ASP A 116 16.88 7.69 -1.05
C ASP A 116 15.86 7.84 0.08
N ILE A 117 14.75 7.11 -0.06
CA ILE A 117 13.71 7.04 0.97
C ILE A 117 14.11 6.01 2.04
N ASN A 118 14.05 6.41 3.30
CA ASN A 118 14.18 5.50 4.44
C ASN A 118 12.83 4.89 4.83
N TYR A 119 12.83 3.85 5.67
CA TYR A 119 11.59 3.18 6.04
C TYR A 119 10.57 4.11 6.72
N SER A 120 11.01 5.00 7.62
CA SER A 120 10.11 5.93 8.32
C SER A 120 9.31 6.80 7.34
N ARG A 121 9.97 7.37 6.32
CA ARG A 121 9.32 8.18 5.30
C ARG A 121 8.40 7.34 4.42
N LEU A 122 8.80 6.12 4.06
CA LEU A 122 7.93 5.20 3.30
C LEU A 122 6.66 4.87 4.10
N ARG A 123 6.81 4.56 5.39
CA ARG A 123 5.70 4.26 6.29
C ARG A 123 4.76 5.44 6.43
N ASP A 124 5.27 6.64 6.71
CA ASP A 124 4.44 7.84 6.86
C ASP A 124 3.71 8.19 5.55
N TYR A 125 4.40 8.06 4.40
CA TYR A 125 3.79 8.18 3.08
C TYR A 125 2.64 7.19 2.90
N SER A 126 2.91 5.92 3.17
CA SER A 126 1.97 4.82 2.97
C SER A 126 0.74 4.96 3.88
N ARG A 127 0.94 5.29 5.16
CA ARG A 127 -0.13 5.52 6.13
C ARG A 127 -1.09 6.60 5.65
N ILE A 128 -0.57 7.78 5.27
CA ILE A 128 -1.42 8.87 4.80
C ILE A 128 -2.12 8.50 3.48
N MET A 129 -1.42 7.86 2.54
CA MET A 129 -2.03 7.40 1.29
C MET A 129 -3.13 6.38 1.54
N PHE A 130 -2.95 5.44 2.47
CA PHE A 130 -3.98 4.46 2.83
C PHE A 130 -5.19 5.12 3.50
N CYS A 131 -4.98 6.08 4.40
CA CYS A 131 -6.09 6.80 5.04
C CYS A 131 -6.90 7.61 4.01
N LEU A 132 -6.22 8.30 3.08
CA LEU A 132 -6.87 9.00 1.98
C LEU A 132 -7.62 8.03 1.07
N TYR A 133 -7.02 6.88 0.78
CA TYR A 133 -7.65 5.86 -0.05
C TYR A 133 -8.87 5.21 0.64
N ALA A 134 -8.83 5.01 1.95
CA ALA A 134 -9.96 4.54 2.74
C ALA A 134 -11.14 5.52 2.64
N GLU A 135 -10.87 6.83 2.69
CA GLU A 135 -11.89 7.87 2.51
C GLU A 135 -12.52 7.82 1.10
N ILE A 136 -11.70 7.63 0.06
CA ILE A 136 -12.19 7.46 -1.32
C ILE A 136 -13.15 6.27 -1.42
N ILE A 137 -12.80 5.13 -0.80
CA ILE A 137 -13.66 3.94 -0.80
C ILE A 137 -15.01 4.23 -0.14
N ASN A 138 -15.06 5.10 0.87
CA ASN A 138 -16.27 5.40 1.61
C ASN A 138 -17.16 6.46 0.94
N GLN A 139 -16.59 7.50 0.32
CA GLN A 139 -17.35 8.66 -0.17
C GLN A 139 -17.34 8.86 -1.70
N ASN A 140 -16.46 8.18 -2.44
CA ASN A 140 -16.38 8.20 -3.93
C ASN A 140 -16.36 9.61 -4.59
N ASP A 141 -16.02 10.67 -3.85
CA ASP A 141 -16.01 12.06 -4.30
C ASP A 141 -14.70 12.77 -3.87
N THR A 142 -14.64 14.07 -4.13
CA THR A 142 -13.56 14.96 -3.75
C THR A 142 -13.39 15.01 -2.22
N ILE A 143 -12.16 14.75 -1.77
CA ILE A 143 -11.78 14.70 -0.36
C ILE A 143 -11.26 16.06 0.07
N THR A 144 -11.96 16.67 1.02
CA THR A 144 -11.53 17.88 1.73
C THR A 144 -10.90 17.56 3.09
N ASN A 145 -11.37 16.49 3.74
CA ASN A 145 -10.96 16.02 5.05
C ASN A 145 -10.96 14.48 5.09
N PHE A 146 -10.20 13.87 6.00
CA PHE A 146 -10.11 12.42 6.15
C PHE A 146 -9.72 12.05 7.58
N ASP A 147 -10.04 10.83 8.00
CA ASP A 147 -9.57 10.27 9.27
C ASP A 147 -8.17 9.65 9.13
N TYR A 148 -7.20 10.22 9.84
CA TYR A 148 -5.80 9.79 9.86
C TYR A 148 -5.48 8.75 10.94
N SER A 149 -6.48 8.35 11.72
CA SER A 149 -6.36 7.31 12.74
C SER A 149 -6.01 5.96 12.11
N ILE A 150 -5.27 5.11 12.81
CA ILE A 150 -5.01 3.74 12.31
C ILE A 150 -6.31 2.92 12.31
N SER A 151 -7.26 3.23 13.20
CA SER A 151 -8.60 2.65 13.18
C SER A 151 -9.37 2.87 11.87
N SER A 152 -9.03 3.91 11.10
CA SER A 152 -9.61 4.10 9.76
C SER A 152 -9.08 3.09 8.72
N LEU A 153 -7.93 2.47 9.00
CA LEU A 153 -7.26 1.52 8.12
C LEU A 153 -7.73 0.07 8.31
N THR A 154 -8.47 -0.24 9.38
CA THR A 154 -8.95 -1.60 9.72
C THR A 154 -10.12 -2.08 8.85
N SER A 155 -10.26 -1.54 7.64
CA SER A 155 -11.34 -1.96 6.76
C SER A 155 -10.89 -3.18 5.97
N SER A 156 -11.53 -4.32 6.23
CA SER A 156 -11.56 -5.46 5.30
C SER A 156 -11.87 -5.00 3.86
N LYS A 157 -12.57 -3.86 3.70
CA LYS A 157 -12.77 -3.13 2.45
C LYS A 157 -11.47 -2.66 1.78
N LEU A 158 -10.48 -2.16 2.51
CA LEU A 158 -9.19 -1.73 1.96
C LEU A 158 -8.40 -2.94 1.44
N LEU A 159 -8.32 -4.04 2.20
CA LEU A 159 -7.74 -5.29 1.68
C LEU A 159 -8.53 -5.87 0.50
N GLN A 160 -9.87 -5.82 0.52
CA GLN A 160 -10.71 -6.24 -0.59
C GLN A 160 -10.52 -5.38 -1.84
N SER A 161 -10.39 -4.07 -1.68
CA SER A 161 -10.10 -3.14 -2.77
C SER A 161 -8.71 -3.39 -3.35
N MET A 162 -7.76 -3.88 -2.54
CA MET A 162 -6.46 -4.34 -3.00
C MET A 162 -6.50 -5.68 -3.74
N LYS A 163 -7.63 -6.40 -3.78
CA LYS A 163 -7.71 -7.71 -4.46
C LYS A 163 -7.68 -7.59 -5.97
N LYS A 164 -7.10 -8.62 -6.61
CA LYS A 164 -7.18 -8.82 -8.06
C LYS A 164 -8.65 -8.73 -8.49
N SER A 165 -8.97 -7.83 -9.41
CA SER A 165 -10.25 -7.89 -10.10
C SER A 165 -10.34 -9.25 -10.83
N LYS A 166 -11.22 -10.14 -10.40
CA LYS A 166 -11.71 -11.19 -11.30
C LYS A 166 -12.59 -10.45 -12.29
N THR A 167 -12.13 -10.23 -13.53
CA THR A 167 -12.99 -9.64 -14.56
C THR A 167 -14.28 -10.48 -14.61
N PRO A 168 -15.43 -9.96 -14.18
CA PRO A 168 -16.67 -10.70 -14.35
C PRO A 168 -16.88 -10.71 -15.86
N LYS A 169 -16.94 -11.90 -16.47
CA LYS A 169 -17.22 -12.03 -17.90
C LYS A 169 -18.58 -11.43 -18.28
N ASN A 170 -19.41 -11.03 -17.31
CA ASN A 170 -20.65 -10.29 -17.49
C ASN A 170 -21.00 -9.48 -16.24
N THR A 171 -20.56 -8.22 -16.11
CA THR A 171 -21.30 -7.23 -15.30
C THR A 171 -21.19 -5.84 -15.93
N LYS A 172 -22.36 -5.24 -16.18
CA LYS A 172 -22.55 -3.84 -16.57
C LYS A 172 -22.18 -2.85 -15.44
N ASN A 173 -21.56 -3.31 -14.34
CA ASN A 173 -21.23 -2.48 -13.19
C ASN A 173 -19.81 -1.90 -13.33
N ILE A 174 -19.75 -0.71 -13.92
CA ILE A 174 -18.56 0.16 -13.99
C ILE A 174 -17.95 0.42 -12.59
N PHE A 175 -18.74 0.23 -11.53
CA PHE A 175 -18.37 0.45 -10.12
C PHE A 175 -17.25 -0.45 -9.60
N GLU A 176 -17.22 -1.74 -9.93
CA GLU A 176 -16.17 -2.65 -9.44
C GLU A 176 -14.81 -2.40 -10.10
N LYS A 177 -14.78 -1.77 -11.29
CA LYS A 177 -13.52 -1.44 -11.98
C LYS A 177 -12.81 -0.22 -11.41
N LYS A 178 -13.54 0.73 -10.81
CA LYS A 178 -12.97 2.01 -10.35
C LYS A 178 -12.23 1.90 -9.01
N ASN A 179 -12.62 0.95 -8.16
CA ASN A 179 -12.19 0.87 -6.76
C ASN A 179 -11.18 -0.26 -6.48
N VAL A 180 -10.59 -0.82 -7.53
CA VAL A 180 -9.53 -1.83 -7.37
C VAL A 180 -8.18 -1.12 -7.34
N LEU A 181 -7.42 -1.32 -6.27
CA LEU A 181 -6.07 -0.81 -6.13
C LEU A 181 -5.22 -1.46 -7.23
N PHE A 182 -5.15 -2.80 -7.35
CA PHE A 182 -4.30 -3.52 -8.32
C PHE A 182 -5.04 -4.45 -9.31
N GLY A 183 -4.71 -4.39 -10.62
CA GLY A 183 -5.35 -5.17 -11.70
C GLY A 183 -4.88 -6.64 -11.85
N GLN A 184 -5.39 -7.34 -12.89
CA GLN A 184 -4.98 -8.71 -13.25
C GLN A 184 -3.60 -8.75 -13.91
N ASN A 185 -2.57 -9.20 -13.19
CA ASN A 185 -1.20 -9.05 -13.68
C ASN A 185 -0.31 -10.30 -13.52
N LYS A 186 0.75 -10.34 -14.35
CA LYS A 186 1.82 -11.33 -14.35
C LYS A 186 2.50 -11.38 -12.97
N GLU A 187 2.89 -12.57 -12.53
CA GLU A 187 3.43 -12.85 -11.19
C GLU A 187 4.57 -11.90 -10.75
N PHE A 188 5.46 -11.55 -11.68
CA PHE A 188 6.62 -10.68 -11.44
C PHE A 188 6.49 -9.28 -12.06
N SER A 189 5.27 -8.75 -12.22
CA SER A 189 5.07 -7.39 -12.73
C SER A 189 5.30 -6.32 -11.65
N PHE A 190 5.54 -5.08 -12.07
CA PHE A 190 5.61 -3.94 -11.15
C PHE A 190 4.34 -3.76 -10.32
N GLU A 191 3.16 -3.92 -10.91
CA GLU A 191 1.90 -3.77 -10.18
C GLU A 191 1.72 -4.86 -9.12
N MET A 192 2.12 -6.10 -9.43
CA MET A 192 2.09 -7.18 -8.44
C MET A 192 3.09 -6.91 -7.31
N CYS A 193 4.29 -6.42 -7.64
CA CYS A 193 5.28 -6.01 -6.65
C CYS A 193 4.77 -4.87 -5.77
N SER A 194 4.18 -3.83 -6.36
CA SER A 194 3.57 -2.72 -5.62
C SER A 194 2.43 -3.20 -4.72
N ARG A 195 1.67 -4.24 -5.14
CA ARG A 195 0.65 -4.88 -4.30
C ARG A 195 1.24 -5.58 -3.11
N VAL A 196 2.29 -6.38 -3.32
CA VAL A 196 3.03 -7.06 -2.25
C VAL A 196 3.54 -6.04 -1.24
N ILE A 197 4.21 -4.97 -1.70
CA ILE A 197 4.73 -3.89 -0.83
C ILE A 197 3.59 -3.22 -0.06
N ALA A 198 2.49 -2.88 -0.72
CA ALA A 198 1.34 -2.24 -0.08
C ALA A 198 0.79 -3.08 1.09
N ILE A 199 0.66 -4.40 0.90
CA ILE A 199 0.11 -5.29 1.92
C ILE A 199 1.06 -5.41 3.10
N ILE A 200 2.35 -5.69 2.87
CA ILE A 200 3.29 -5.90 3.99
C ILE A 200 3.47 -4.63 4.83
N VAL A 201 3.45 -3.45 4.19
CA VAL A 201 3.52 -2.15 4.88
C VAL A 201 2.22 -1.85 5.61
N LEU A 202 1.05 -2.15 5.02
CA LEU A 202 -0.24 -1.96 5.67
C LEU A 202 -0.35 -2.79 6.95
N PHE A 203 0.00 -4.07 6.89
CA PHE A 203 -0.03 -4.96 8.05
C PHE A 203 0.91 -4.47 9.16
N GLU A 204 2.10 -3.99 8.80
CA GLU A 204 3.00 -3.39 9.80
C GLU A 204 2.42 -2.12 10.45
N ILE A 205 1.80 -1.23 9.67
CA ILE A 205 1.15 -0.02 10.19
C ILE A 205 0.03 -0.40 11.18
N ILE A 206 -0.76 -1.43 10.85
CA ILE A 206 -1.87 -1.89 11.71
C ILE A 206 -1.32 -2.55 12.99
N ASN A 207 -0.30 -3.41 12.87
CA ASN A 207 0.35 -4.10 13.98
C ASN A 207 0.86 -3.11 15.05
N ARG A 208 1.58 -2.06 14.64
CA ARG A 208 2.14 -1.08 15.60
C ARG A 208 1.10 -0.29 16.40
N ASN A 209 -0.17 -0.32 15.99
CA ASN A 209 -1.25 0.30 16.77
C ASN A 209 -1.62 -0.51 18.02
N ILE A 210 -1.30 -1.81 18.06
CA ILE A 210 -1.52 -2.67 19.22
C ILE A 210 -0.49 -2.34 20.33
N ASP A 211 0.69 -1.85 19.94
CA ASP A 211 1.80 -1.57 20.87
C ASP A 211 1.81 -0.14 21.44
N GLY A 212 0.88 0.74 21.02
CA GLY A 212 0.68 2.07 21.60
C GLY A 212 1.79 3.09 21.31
N GLU A 213 1.43 4.18 20.63
CA GLU A 213 1.92 5.51 21.02
C GLU A 213 0.93 6.12 22.02
#